data_AF-A0A517I507-F1
#
_entry.id   AF-A0A517I507-F1
#
_cell.length_a   1.000
_cell.length_b   1.000
_cell.length_c   1.000
_cell.angle_alpha   90.00
_cell.angle_beta   90.00
_cell.angle_gamma   90.00
#
_symmetry.space_group_name_H-M   'P 1'
#
loop_
_entity.id
_entity.type
_entity.pdbx_description
1 polymer ?
#
loop_
_entity_poly.entity_id
_entity_poly.type
_entity_poly.pdbx_seq_one_letter_code
_entity_poly.pdbx_strand_id
1 'polypeptide(L)'
;MTEYNQRVFDALPPKGSSREKAISELGANESPELLHLASTERGKNKLAAQRALAKIDYEPAAAYWKKLLKSPQKCEKILNQTFSNTVSDLLADRLLAFLQTFLEKKPGSKISWEEHDALLAFLGMMPGKASEKMCEVYEFAAKHIQKISSFKRDSEVLKLTYRDTSIFHISDTLEGVTLEQAFPMILVGSVLMDGGSRLQALACKLYEQYGGAWLSPVFASALLTKPAGDIFEEFSPYYKDPVAQRFILNVLGTVKFDTKQNRHTFMFGWGHMLRDDTYFSLTPLLFEDLDVRWIELLATDPEEKKLSGLIKTSYYVGKVTGEFDDVLGDLLPLNNEICCQKVQSYFLKRAILDDGIGATYVGILYRIGYKDVESILMKKWSQKENATSIWNVSSDLQSFTHWPAQKRAVLFGQVGQLVQEKKLKISYWKPDTAEELKNKLLK
;
A
#
# COMPACT_ATOMS: atom_id res chain seq x y z
N MET A 1 35.17 -24.39 -12.03
CA MET A 1 35.15 -22.94 -12.33
C MET A 1 35.82 -22.77 -13.69
N THR A 2 35.16 -22.11 -14.63
CA THR A 2 35.79 -21.76 -15.91
C THR A 2 36.66 -20.51 -15.75
N GLU A 3 37.54 -20.23 -16.71
CA GLU A 3 38.38 -19.02 -16.71
C GLU A 3 37.52 -17.73 -16.72
N TYR A 4 36.34 -17.76 -17.35
CA TYR A 4 35.37 -16.66 -17.34
C TYR A 4 34.83 -16.41 -15.93
N ASN A 5 34.50 -17.47 -15.19
CA ASN A 5 34.00 -17.38 -13.82
C ASN A 5 35.01 -16.72 -12.89
N GLN A 6 36.31 -17.01 -13.08
CA GLN A 6 37.38 -16.43 -12.26
C GLN A 6 37.51 -14.91 -12.49
N ARG A 7 37.40 -14.46 -13.75
CA ARG A 7 37.47 -13.02 -14.09
C ARG A 7 36.36 -12.20 -13.43
N VAL A 8 35.15 -12.75 -13.32
CA VAL A 8 34.02 -12.08 -12.63
C VAL A 8 34.34 -11.90 -11.14
N PHE A 9 34.89 -12.92 -10.47
CA PHE A 9 35.26 -12.80 -9.06
C PHE A 9 36.40 -11.81 -8.82
N ASP A 10 37.41 -11.82 -9.70
CA ASP A 10 38.56 -10.94 -9.60
C ASP A 10 38.18 -9.46 -9.84
N ALA A 11 37.12 -9.20 -10.60
CA ALA A 11 36.58 -7.86 -10.85
C ALA A 11 35.74 -7.30 -9.68
N LEU A 12 35.30 -8.14 -8.74
CA LEU A 12 34.47 -7.66 -7.63
C LEU A 12 35.31 -6.91 -6.58
N PRO A 13 34.83 -5.75 -6.08
CA PRO A 13 35.52 -5.00 -5.04
C PRO A 13 35.77 -5.82 -3.76
N PRO A 14 36.74 -5.42 -2.91
CA PRO A 14 36.89 -5.98 -1.57
C PRO A 14 35.62 -5.80 -0.73
N LYS A 15 35.49 -6.61 0.33
CA LYS A 15 34.28 -6.65 1.16
C LYS A 15 33.90 -5.26 1.69
N GLY A 16 32.64 -4.88 1.49
CA GLY A 16 32.09 -3.58 1.87
C GLY A 16 30.90 -3.20 0.99
N SER A 17 30.37 -1.99 1.16
CA SER A 17 29.20 -1.51 0.41
C SER A 17 29.42 -1.51 -1.11
N SER A 18 30.65 -1.23 -1.58
CA SER A 18 30.99 -1.27 -3.00
C SER A 18 30.85 -2.67 -3.61
N ARG A 19 31.14 -3.72 -2.83
CA ARG A 19 30.97 -5.12 -3.27
C ARG A 19 29.50 -5.53 -3.32
N GLU A 20 28.71 -5.12 -2.32
CA GLU A 20 27.25 -5.34 -2.31
C GLU A 20 26.60 -4.77 -3.56
N LYS A 21 26.96 -3.54 -3.93
CA LYS A 21 26.49 -2.88 -5.14
C LYS A 21 26.92 -3.64 -6.41
N ALA A 22 28.20 -3.97 -6.53
CA ALA A 22 28.73 -4.71 -7.68
C ALA A 22 28.07 -6.08 -7.85
N ILE A 23 27.83 -6.82 -6.76
CA ILE A 23 27.11 -8.11 -6.81
C ILE A 23 25.66 -7.92 -7.27
N SER A 24 25.00 -6.84 -6.85
CA SER A 24 23.61 -6.56 -7.21
C SER A 24 23.42 -6.19 -8.69
N GLU A 25 24.50 -5.80 -9.37
CA GLU A 25 24.54 -5.44 -10.78
C GLU A 25 24.84 -6.65 -11.70
N LEU A 26 25.24 -7.80 -11.13
CA LEU A 26 25.41 -9.04 -11.89
C LEU A 26 24.08 -9.52 -12.45
N GLY A 27 24.10 -10.11 -13.65
CA GLY A 27 22.92 -10.50 -14.41
C GLY A 27 22.87 -11.98 -14.76
N ALA A 28 22.10 -12.30 -15.79
CA ALA A 28 21.83 -13.68 -16.18
C ALA A 28 23.09 -14.44 -16.64
N ASN A 29 24.06 -13.75 -17.25
CA ASN A 29 25.31 -14.35 -17.73
C ASN A 29 26.22 -14.80 -16.57
N GLU A 30 26.03 -14.22 -15.38
CA GLU A 30 26.80 -14.50 -14.18
C GLU A 30 26.01 -15.36 -13.18
N SER A 31 25.00 -16.10 -13.65
CA SER A 31 24.17 -16.97 -12.80
C SER A 31 24.97 -18.02 -12.01
N PRO A 32 25.98 -18.71 -12.59
CA PRO A 32 26.82 -19.64 -11.83
C PRO A 32 27.59 -18.95 -10.69
N GLU A 33 28.10 -17.75 -10.93
CA GLU A 33 28.84 -16.92 -9.97
C GLU A 33 27.92 -16.44 -8.87
N LEU A 34 26.72 -15.96 -9.23
CA LEU A 34 25.69 -15.55 -8.30
C LEU A 34 25.27 -16.70 -7.38
N LEU A 35 25.09 -17.91 -7.90
CA LEU A 35 24.82 -19.11 -7.09
C LEU A 35 25.99 -19.44 -6.15
N HIS A 36 27.22 -19.31 -6.63
CA HIS A 36 28.41 -19.50 -5.81
C HIS A 36 28.46 -18.47 -4.66
N LEU A 37 28.33 -17.18 -4.97
CA LEU A 37 28.34 -16.09 -3.99
C LEU A 37 27.19 -16.22 -2.99
N ALA A 38 25.99 -16.57 -3.43
CA ALA A 38 24.85 -16.83 -2.55
C ALA A 38 25.12 -17.98 -1.57
N SER A 39 26.04 -18.89 -1.91
CA SER A 39 26.42 -20.02 -1.07
C SER A 39 27.62 -19.73 -0.15
N THR A 40 28.56 -18.87 -0.55
CA THR A 40 29.83 -18.65 0.14
C THR A 40 29.95 -17.33 0.87
N GLU A 41 29.29 -16.26 0.41
CA GLU A 41 29.31 -14.95 1.07
C GLU A 41 28.55 -14.95 2.40
N ARG A 42 28.73 -13.88 3.19
CA ARG A 42 28.02 -13.64 4.45
C ARG A 42 27.43 -12.23 4.49
N GLY A 43 26.44 -12.02 5.37
CA GLY A 43 25.85 -10.70 5.61
C GLY A 43 25.24 -10.09 4.34
N LYS A 44 25.47 -8.78 4.14
CA LYS A 44 24.86 -8.01 3.05
C LYS A 44 25.28 -8.49 1.65
N ASN A 45 26.52 -8.92 1.45
CA ASN A 45 26.99 -9.46 0.17
C ASN A 45 26.22 -10.73 -0.23
N LYS A 46 25.94 -11.61 0.75
CA LYS A 46 25.13 -12.80 0.52
C LYS A 46 23.71 -12.43 0.11
N LEU A 47 23.11 -11.47 0.83
CA LEU A 47 21.75 -11.01 0.53
C LEU A 47 21.67 -10.39 -0.87
N ALA A 48 22.66 -9.59 -1.27
CA ALA A 48 22.77 -9.05 -2.63
C ALA A 48 22.84 -10.17 -3.67
N ALA A 49 23.72 -11.16 -3.49
CA ALA A 49 23.83 -12.30 -4.41
C ALA A 49 22.53 -13.11 -4.50
N GLN A 50 21.88 -13.35 -3.36
CA GLN A 50 20.59 -14.04 -3.31
C GLN A 50 19.50 -13.24 -4.04
N ARG A 51 19.40 -11.93 -3.83
CA ARG A 51 18.40 -11.09 -4.50
C ARG A 51 18.63 -10.98 -6.00
N ALA A 52 19.89 -10.86 -6.43
CA ALA A 52 20.25 -10.84 -7.85
C ALA A 52 19.93 -12.19 -8.51
N LEU A 53 20.37 -13.31 -7.91
CA LEU A 53 20.08 -14.65 -8.42
C LEU A 53 18.58 -14.95 -8.47
N ALA A 54 17.81 -14.49 -7.47
CA ALA A 54 16.38 -14.76 -7.40
C ALA A 54 15.61 -14.17 -8.59
N LYS A 55 16.13 -13.12 -9.24
CA LYS A 55 15.50 -12.47 -10.40
C LYS A 55 15.74 -13.22 -11.72
N ILE A 56 16.58 -14.24 -11.72
CA ILE A 56 17.01 -14.94 -12.94
C ILE A 56 16.47 -16.37 -12.94
N ASP A 57 15.91 -16.79 -14.07
CA ASP A 57 15.57 -18.19 -14.29
C ASP A 57 16.84 -19.01 -14.56
N TYR A 58 17.35 -19.63 -13.50
CA TYR A 58 18.52 -20.49 -13.51
C TYR A 58 18.23 -21.79 -12.77
N GLU A 59 17.92 -22.84 -13.55
CA GLU A 59 17.51 -24.16 -13.04
C GLU A 59 18.47 -24.73 -11.98
N PRO A 60 19.81 -24.63 -12.12
CA PRO A 60 20.72 -25.18 -11.10
C PRO A 60 20.60 -24.53 -9.71
N ALA A 61 20.00 -23.34 -9.60
CA ALA A 61 19.69 -22.71 -8.32
C ALA A 61 18.45 -23.31 -7.62
N ALA A 62 17.64 -24.16 -8.29
CA ALA A 62 16.42 -24.72 -7.74
C ALA A 62 16.65 -25.47 -6.41
N ALA A 63 17.73 -26.26 -6.32
CA ALA A 63 18.10 -26.97 -5.09
C ALA A 63 18.44 -26.00 -3.94
N TYR A 64 19.09 -24.88 -4.26
CA TYR A 64 19.41 -23.83 -3.31
C TYR A 64 18.14 -23.16 -2.76
N TRP A 65 17.22 -22.77 -3.65
CA TRP A 65 15.93 -22.18 -3.29
C TRP A 65 15.06 -23.13 -2.47
N LYS A 66 14.96 -24.39 -2.88
CA LYS A 66 14.21 -25.43 -2.16
C LYS A 66 14.74 -25.64 -0.73
N LYS A 67 16.06 -25.53 -0.53
CA LYS A 67 16.67 -25.58 0.81
C LYS A 67 16.29 -24.36 1.66
N LEU A 68 16.32 -23.16 1.08
CA LEU A 68 15.96 -21.93 1.79
C LEU A 68 14.48 -21.92 2.18
N LEU A 69 13.57 -22.32 1.28
CA LEU A 69 12.12 -22.40 1.50
C LEU A 69 11.68 -23.42 2.57
N LYS A 70 12.61 -24.06 3.27
CA LYS A 70 12.35 -24.74 4.55
C LYS A 70 12.06 -23.77 5.70
N SER A 71 12.43 -22.50 5.56
CA SER A 71 12.14 -21.43 6.50
C SER A 71 11.62 -20.20 5.75
N PRO A 72 10.33 -20.20 5.32
CA PRO A 72 9.79 -19.16 4.44
C PRO A 72 9.96 -17.74 4.99
N GLN A 73 9.87 -17.57 6.31
CA GLN A 73 10.05 -16.29 7.01
C GLN A 73 11.44 -15.66 6.75
N LYS A 74 12.48 -16.49 6.62
CA LYS A 74 13.84 -16.03 6.32
C LYS A 74 14.03 -15.69 4.84
N CYS A 75 13.14 -16.20 3.98
CA CYS A 75 13.22 -16.06 2.53
C CYS A 75 12.45 -14.85 2.01
N GLU A 76 11.46 -14.35 2.75
CA GLU A 76 10.58 -13.27 2.30
C GLU A 76 11.36 -12.08 1.75
N LYS A 77 12.33 -11.57 2.51
CA LYS A 77 13.21 -10.45 2.12
C LYS A 77 14.09 -10.68 0.90
N ILE A 78 14.18 -11.92 0.44
CA ILE A 78 14.97 -12.34 -0.72
C ILE A 78 14.06 -12.47 -1.94
N LEU A 79 12.87 -13.06 -1.75
CA LEU A 79 12.03 -13.57 -2.85
C LEU A 79 10.74 -12.76 -3.09
N ASN A 80 10.47 -11.71 -2.32
CA ASN A 80 9.27 -10.86 -2.46
C ASN A 80 9.29 -9.90 -3.66
N GLN A 81 10.42 -9.77 -4.37
CA GLN A 81 10.57 -8.89 -5.55
C GLN A 81 11.25 -9.63 -6.71
N THR A 82 10.68 -10.77 -7.10
CA THR A 82 11.15 -11.56 -8.24
C THR A 82 10.00 -12.13 -9.05
N PHE A 83 10.24 -12.23 -10.36
CA PHE A 83 9.36 -12.75 -11.40
C PHE A 83 9.86 -14.09 -11.98
N SER A 84 10.95 -14.66 -11.45
CA SER A 84 11.50 -15.94 -11.91
C SER A 84 10.45 -17.05 -11.82
N ASN A 85 10.21 -17.76 -12.93
CA ASN A 85 9.35 -18.95 -12.95
C ASN A 85 9.91 -20.07 -12.06
N THR A 86 11.24 -20.22 -12.00
CA THR A 86 11.90 -21.20 -11.12
C THR A 86 11.56 -20.96 -9.65
N VAL A 87 11.65 -19.71 -9.18
CA VAL A 87 11.27 -19.35 -7.81
C VAL A 87 9.75 -19.44 -7.63
N SER A 88 8.98 -19.01 -8.62
CA SER A 88 7.51 -19.08 -8.64
C SER A 88 7.00 -20.50 -8.43
N ASP A 89 7.52 -21.46 -9.18
CA ASP A 89 7.13 -22.88 -9.10
C ASP A 89 7.46 -23.49 -7.75
N LEU A 90 8.67 -23.25 -7.24
CA LEU A 90 9.08 -23.76 -5.94
C LEU A 90 8.26 -23.17 -4.79
N LEU A 91 7.92 -21.88 -4.87
CA LEU A 91 7.04 -21.23 -3.91
C LEU A 91 5.62 -21.80 -4.00
N ALA A 92 5.10 -21.96 -5.22
CA ALA A 92 3.78 -22.51 -5.48
C ALA A 92 3.63 -23.93 -4.92
N ASP A 93 4.59 -24.82 -5.21
CA ASP A 93 4.58 -26.19 -4.68
C ASP A 93 4.52 -26.22 -3.14
N ARG A 94 5.27 -25.32 -2.47
CA ARG A 94 5.35 -25.26 -1.01
C ARG A 94 4.09 -24.65 -0.40
N LEU A 95 3.56 -23.59 -1.00
CA LEU A 95 2.33 -22.95 -0.55
C LEU A 95 1.13 -23.85 -0.79
N LEU A 96 1.05 -24.54 -1.93
CA LEU A 96 -0.01 -25.50 -2.21
C LEU A 96 -0.02 -26.63 -1.18
N ALA A 97 1.14 -27.25 -0.91
CA ALA A 97 1.26 -28.28 0.11
C ALA A 97 0.89 -27.77 1.52
N PHE A 98 1.30 -26.54 1.84
CA PHE A 98 0.90 -25.88 3.08
C PHE A 98 -0.62 -25.70 3.15
N LEU A 99 -1.26 -25.14 2.11
CA LEU A 99 -2.70 -24.92 2.07
C LEU A 99 -3.50 -26.22 2.10
N GLN A 100 -3.05 -27.28 1.43
CA GLN A 100 -3.68 -28.60 1.47
C GLN A 100 -3.67 -29.15 2.90
N THR A 101 -2.51 -29.17 3.55
CA THR A 101 -2.37 -29.61 4.95
C THR A 101 -3.22 -28.73 5.89
N PHE A 102 -3.20 -27.41 5.65
CA PHE A 102 -3.96 -26.43 6.41
C PHE A 102 -5.47 -26.68 6.29
N LEU A 103 -5.94 -27.05 5.10
CA LEU A 103 -7.33 -27.37 4.81
C LEU A 103 -7.75 -28.77 5.28
N GLU A 104 -6.86 -29.66 5.71
CA GLU A 104 -7.27 -30.92 6.36
C GLU A 104 -7.87 -30.67 7.75
N LYS A 105 -7.53 -29.53 8.37
CA LYS A 105 -8.08 -29.11 9.66
C LYS A 105 -9.58 -28.83 9.58
N LYS A 106 -10.25 -28.99 10.73
CA LYS A 106 -11.68 -28.65 10.87
C LYS A 106 -11.87 -27.14 10.70
N PRO A 107 -12.87 -26.67 9.95
CA PRO A 107 -13.22 -25.24 9.88
C PRO A 107 -13.36 -24.61 11.28
N GLY A 108 -12.92 -23.37 11.45
CA GLY A 108 -12.95 -22.68 12.75
C GLY A 108 -11.85 -23.11 13.72
N SER A 109 -10.97 -24.05 13.35
CA SER A 109 -9.82 -24.44 14.17
C SER A 109 -8.85 -23.28 14.36
N LYS A 110 -8.11 -23.31 15.47
CA LYS A 110 -7.04 -22.35 15.74
C LYS A 110 -5.81 -22.66 14.89
N ILE A 111 -5.17 -21.62 14.39
CA ILE A 111 -3.87 -21.71 13.73
C ILE A 111 -2.75 -21.45 14.75
N SER A 112 -1.66 -22.22 14.69
CA SER A 112 -0.50 -21.95 15.54
C SER A 112 0.22 -20.68 15.10
N TRP A 113 1.09 -20.14 15.95
CA TRP A 113 1.89 -18.97 15.58
C TRP A 113 2.84 -19.28 14.41
N GLU A 114 3.46 -20.45 14.40
CA GLU A 114 4.39 -20.89 13.34
C GLU A 114 3.67 -21.05 12.00
N GLU A 115 2.45 -21.59 12.02
CA GLU A 115 1.61 -21.70 10.82
C GLU A 115 1.15 -20.34 10.32
N HIS A 116 0.78 -19.46 11.24
CA HIS A 116 0.40 -18.09 10.93
C HIS A 116 1.56 -17.33 10.28
N ASP A 117 2.74 -17.36 10.90
CA ASP A 117 3.95 -16.68 10.41
C ASP A 117 4.44 -17.28 9.08
N ALA A 118 4.32 -18.61 8.90
CA ALA A 118 4.62 -19.26 7.62
C ALA A 118 3.65 -18.83 6.51
N LEU A 119 2.35 -18.80 6.78
CA LEU A 119 1.35 -18.32 5.83
C LEU A 119 1.64 -16.88 5.43
N LEU A 120 1.88 -15.98 6.39
CA LEU A 120 2.20 -14.59 6.09
C LEU A 120 3.44 -14.47 5.20
N ALA A 121 4.51 -15.20 5.51
CA ALA A 121 5.72 -15.18 4.69
C ALA A 121 5.47 -15.68 3.26
N PHE A 122 4.66 -16.74 3.09
CA PHE A 122 4.29 -17.21 1.76
C PHE A 122 3.50 -16.16 0.98
N LEU A 123 2.45 -15.60 1.59
CA LEU A 123 1.64 -14.54 0.97
C LEU A 123 2.49 -13.30 0.64
N GLY A 124 3.43 -12.95 1.51
CA GLY A 124 4.38 -11.85 1.31
C GLY A 124 5.30 -12.04 0.09
N MET A 125 5.55 -13.29 -0.34
CA MET A 125 6.39 -13.63 -1.50
C MET A 125 5.60 -13.85 -2.80
N MET A 126 4.27 -13.91 -2.75
CA MET A 126 3.42 -14.17 -3.92
C MET A 126 3.41 -13.06 -4.97
N PRO A 127 3.48 -11.75 -4.64
CA PRO A 127 3.41 -10.71 -5.66
C PRO A 127 4.40 -10.90 -6.81
N GLY A 128 3.89 -10.74 -8.03
CA GLY A 128 4.65 -10.86 -9.28
C GLY A 128 4.91 -12.30 -9.73
N LYS A 129 4.60 -13.31 -8.91
CA LYS A 129 4.76 -14.71 -9.31
C LYS A 129 3.63 -15.11 -10.26
N ALA A 130 4.02 -15.47 -11.48
CA ALA A 130 3.09 -15.73 -12.58
C ALA A 130 3.27 -17.12 -13.19
N SER A 131 4.03 -18.05 -12.60
CA SER A 131 4.12 -19.40 -13.19
C SER A 131 2.76 -20.11 -13.19
N GLU A 132 2.58 -21.13 -14.04
CA GLU A 132 1.33 -21.87 -14.14
C GLU A 132 0.94 -22.49 -12.79
N LYS A 133 1.91 -23.04 -12.07
CA LYS A 133 1.71 -23.54 -10.70
C LYS A 133 1.27 -22.47 -9.71
N MET A 134 1.78 -21.24 -9.85
CA MET A 134 1.31 -20.14 -8.99
C MET A 134 -0.15 -19.77 -9.32
N CYS A 135 -0.53 -19.80 -10.58
CA CYS A 135 -1.93 -19.62 -10.99
C CYS A 135 -2.83 -20.70 -10.38
N GLU A 136 -2.39 -21.96 -10.38
CA GLU A 136 -3.09 -23.06 -9.70
C GLU A 136 -3.27 -22.82 -8.19
N VAL A 137 -2.28 -22.19 -7.53
CA VAL A 137 -2.41 -21.81 -6.10
C VAL A 137 -3.51 -20.77 -5.89
N TYR A 138 -3.60 -19.74 -6.74
CA TYR A 138 -4.70 -18.78 -6.67
C TYR A 138 -6.06 -19.45 -6.91
N GLU A 139 -6.15 -20.33 -7.90
CA GLU A 139 -7.38 -21.09 -8.18
C GLU A 139 -7.78 -21.99 -7.01
N PHE A 140 -6.80 -22.67 -6.40
CA PHE A 140 -7.02 -23.49 -5.22
C PHE A 140 -7.49 -22.64 -4.03
N ALA A 141 -6.86 -21.49 -3.80
CA ALA A 141 -7.25 -20.56 -2.74
C ALA A 141 -8.67 -20.02 -2.98
N ALA A 142 -9.01 -19.62 -4.20
CA ALA A 142 -10.34 -19.15 -4.58
C ALA A 142 -11.42 -20.20 -4.34
N LYS A 143 -11.18 -21.43 -4.80
CA LYS A 143 -12.09 -22.58 -4.62
C LYS A 143 -12.37 -22.88 -3.15
N HIS A 144 -11.39 -22.65 -2.28
CA HIS A 144 -11.47 -22.99 -0.85
C HIS A 144 -11.57 -21.77 0.07
N ILE A 145 -11.87 -20.59 -0.47
CA ILE A 145 -11.72 -19.32 0.24
C ILE A 145 -12.59 -19.22 1.50
N GLN A 146 -13.79 -19.80 1.48
CA GLN A 146 -14.70 -19.84 2.63
C GLN A 146 -14.12 -20.66 3.79
N LYS A 147 -13.47 -21.79 3.49
CA LYS A 147 -12.81 -22.61 4.50
C LYS A 147 -11.55 -21.93 5.01
N ILE A 148 -10.73 -21.38 4.12
CA ILE A 148 -9.52 -20.61 4.47
C ILE A 148 -9.86 -19.43 5.39
N SER A 149 -10.96 -18.72 5.12
CA SER A 149 -11.38 -17.56 5.91
C SER A 149 -12.05 -17.92 7.23
N SER A 150 -12.40 -19.21 7.44
CA SER A 150 -13.01 -19.67 8.69
C SER A 150 -12.02 -19.83 9.85
N PHE A 151 -10.71 -19.92 9.55
CA PHE A 151 -9.68 -20.15 10.56
C PHE A 151 -9.46 -18.91 11.44
N LYS A 152 -9.27 -19.14 12.74
CA LYS A 152 -9.04 -18.08 13.72
C LYS A 152 -7.64 -18.18 14.29
N ARG A 153 -7.03 -17.04 14.61
CA ARG A 153 -5.77 -17.01 15.36
C ARG A 153 -5.96 -17.53 16.78
N ASP A 154 -4.93 -18.17 17.32
CA ASP A 154 -4.92 -18.44 18.76
C ASP A 154 -4.81 -17.13 19.56
N SER A 155 -5.86 -16.84 20.33
CA SER A 155 -5.98 -15.64 21.16
C SER A 155 -4.98 -15.57 22.32
N GLU A 156 -4.39 -16.69 22.75
CA GLU A 156 -3.41 -16.69 23.85
C GLU A 156 -2.06 -16.08 23.44
N VAL A 157 -1.73 -16.13 22.14
CA VAL A 157 -0.53 -15.52 21.55
C VAL A 157 -0.64 -13.98 21.45
N LEU A 158 -1.85 -13.44 21.60
CA LEU A 158 -2.14 -12.00 21.42
C LEU A 158 -2.33 -11.22 22.72
N LYS A 159 -2.14 -11.85 23.90
CA LYS A 159 -2.24 -11.18 25.22
C LYS A 159 -1.30 -9.98 25.43
N LEU A 160 -0.44 -9.66 24.47
CA LEU A 160 0.46 -8.50 24.48
C LEU A 160 0.18 -7.43 23.40
N THR A 161 -0.80 -7.60 22.49
CA THR A 161 -0.91 -6.72 21.30
C THR A 161 -2.28 -6.09 20.97
N TYR A 162 -3.34 -6.28 21.77
CA TYR A 162 -4.67 -5.64 21.55
C TYR A 162 -5.19 -5.77 20.09
N ARG A 163 -5.06 -6.94 19.45
CA ARG A 163 -5.46 -7.14 18.04
C ARG A 163 -6.57 -8.20 17.90
N ASP A 164 -7.50 -7.95 16.97
CA ASP A 164 -8.58 -8.87 16.57
C ASP A 164 -8.00 -10.19 16.02
N THR A 165 -8.58 -11.33 16.42
CA THR A 165 -8.12 -12.69 16.08
C THR A 165 -8.55 -13.16 14.69
N SER A 166 -9.41 -12.41 14.00
CA SER A 166 -9.90 -12.71 12.63
C SER A 166 -9.10 -12.03 11.51
N ILE A 167 -8.25 -11.06 11.85
CA ILE A 167 -7.53 -10.18 10.91
C ILE A 167 -6.15 -10.74 10.59
N PHE A 168 -5.70 -10.72 9.33
CA PHE A 168 -4.32 -11.09 8.96
C PHE A 168 -3.45 -9.83 8.72
N HIS A 169 -2.20 -9.80 9.24
CA HIS A 169 -1.25 -8.70 9.01
C HIS A 169 -0.25 -9.14 7.94
N ILE A 170 -0.70 -9.20 6.69
CA ILE A 170 0.06 -9.77 5.57
C ILE A 170 1.11 -8.79 5.06
N SER A 171 0.71 -7.53 4.98
CA SER A 171 1.58 -6.39 4.72
C SER A 171 0.97 -5.19 5.43
N ASP A 172 1.70 -4.09 5.48
CA ASP A 172 1.16 -2.86 6.10
C ASP A 172 -0.03 -2.30 5.31
N THR A 173 -0.09 -2.55 4.00
CA THR A 173 -1.23 -2.23 3.10
C THR A 173 -2.43 -3.13 3.33
N LEU A 174 -2.19 -4.40 3.64
CA LEU A 174 -3.20 -5.41 3.89
C LEU A 174 -3.42 -5.67 5.39
N GLU A 175 -3.03 -4.72 6.24
CA GLU A 175 -3.30 -4.79 7.65
C GLU A 175 -4.81 -4.65 7.88
N GLY A 176 -5.45 -5.62 8.55
CA GLY A 176 -6.89 -5.54 8.81
C GLY A 176 -7.75 -6.39 7.89
N VAL A 177 -7.21 -6.93 6.80
CA VAL A 177 -8.03 -7.64 5.81
C VAL A 177 -8.21 -9.12 6.15
N THR A 178 -9.34 -9.66 5.71
CA THR A 178 -9.60 -11.11 5.77
C THR A 178 -8.79 -11.83 4.68
N LEU A 179 -8.61 -13.15 4.81
CA LEU A 179 -7.97 -13.94 3.75
C LEU A 179 -8.76 -13.92 2.44
N GLU A 180 -10.10 -13.82 2.52
CA GLU A 180 -10.99 -13.61 1.38
C GLU A 180 -10.64 -12.34 0.58
N GLN A 181 -10.24 -11.27 1.26
CA GLN A 181 -9.80 -10.03 0.61
C GLN A 181 -8.33 -10.06 0.22
N ALA A 182 -7.50 -10.81 0.96
CA ALA A 182 -6.07 -10.84 0.77
C ALA A 182 -5.66 -11.42 -0.58
N PHE A 183 -6.15 -12.61 -0.95
CA PHE A 183 -5.75 -13.26 -2.21
C PHE A 183 -6.04 -12.41 -3.45
N PRO A 184 -7.25 -11.82 -3.60
CA PRO A 184 -7.51 -10.89 -4.70
C PRO A 184 -6.59 -9.67 -4.70
N MET A 185 -6.26 -9.11 -3.53
CA MET A 185 -5.36 -7.95 -3.46
C MET A 185 -3.88 -8.30 -3.67
N ILE A 186 -3.45 -9.52 -3.33
CA ILE A 186 -2.14 -10.05 -3.74
C ILE A 186 -2.10 -10.16 -5.26
N LEU A 187 -3.19 -10.59 -5.90
CA LEU A 187 -3.28 -10.65 -7.37
C LEU A 187 -3.28 -9.24 -7.98
N VAL A 188 -3.94 -8.24 -7.37
CA VAL A 188 -3.79 -6.82 -7.74
C VAL A 188 -2.31 -6.44 -7.73
N GLY A 189 -1.62 -6.64 -6.60
CA GLY A 189 -0.18 -6.35 -6.49
C GLY A 189 0.64 -7.08 -7.55
N SER A 190 0.30 -8.34 -7.87
CA SER A 190 1.01 -9.13 -8.88
C SER A 190 0.84 -8.56 -10.29
N VAL A 191 -0.38 -8.17 -10.65
CA VAL A 191 -0.69 -7.50 -11.92
C VAL A 191 0.08 -6.18 -12.03
N LEU A 192 0.18 -5.41 -10.93
CA LEU A 192 0.93 -4.15 -10.91
C LEU A 192 2.45 -4.32 -11.07
N MET A 193 3.02 -5.48 -10.70
CA MET A 193 4.48 -5.71 -10.78
C MET A 193 4.94 -6.24 -12.14
N ASP A 194 4.33 -7.32 -12.61
CA ASP A 194 4.77 -8.03 -13.82
C ASP A 194 3.90 -7.68 -15.04
N GLY A 195 2.65 -7.28 -14.81
CA GLY A 195 1.71 -6.93 -15.89
C GLY A 195 1.43 -8.07 -16.88
N GLY A 196 1.93 -9.28 -16.65
CA GLY A 196 1.88 -10.39 -17.61
C GLY A 196 0.45 -10.80 -17.97
N SER A 197 0.21 -11.08 -19.25
CA SER A 197 -1.09 -11.49 -19.78
C SER A 197 -1.69 -12.70 -19.06
N ARG A 198 -0.85 -13.58 -18.51
CA ARG A 198 -1.28 -14.74 -17.72
C ARG A 198 -1.97 -14.34 -16.41
N LEU A 199 -1.43 -13.35 -15.67
CA LEU A 199 -2.06 -12.86 -14.44
C LEU A 199 -3.34 -12.09 -14.71
N GLN A 200 -3.40 -11.36 -15.83
CA GLN A 200 -4.61 -10.68 -16.28
C GLN A 200 -5.71 -11.69 -16.64
N ALA A 201 -5.37 -12.72 -17.43
CA ALA A 201 -6.29 -13.80 -17.77
C ALA A 201 -6.78 -14.57 -16.53
N LEU A 202 -5.88 -14.81 -15.56
CA LEU A 202 -6.24 -15.41 -14.28
C LEU A 202 -7.22 -14.53 -13.50
N ALA A 203 -7.02 -13.22 -13.45
CA ALA A 203 -7.94 -12.30 -12.78
C ALA A 203 -9.36 -12.40 -13.38
N CYS A 204 -9.47 -12.37 -14.71
CA CYS A 204 -10.76 -12.53 -15.40
C CYS A 204 -11.39 -13.90 -15.07
N LYS A 205 -10.63 -14.99 -15.22
CA LYS A 205 -11.10 -16.35 -14.91
C LYS A 205 -11.64 -16.48 -13.48
N LEU A 206 -10.91 -15.95 -12.50
CA LEU A 206 -11.32 -16.03 -11.09
C LEU A 206 -12.56 -15.18 -10.81
N TYR A 207 -12.67 -14.01 -11.44
CA TYR A 207 -13.87 -13.18 -11.30
C TYR A 207 -15.09 -13.82 -11.98
N GLU A 208 -14.96 -14.34 -13.19
CA GLU A 208 -16.04 -15.04 -13.89
C GLU A 208 -16.56 -16.24 -13.09
N GLN A 209 -15.66 -16.97 -12.44
CA GLN A 209 -16.02 -18.19 -11.71
C GLN A 209 -16.52 -17.93 -10.28
N TYR A 210 -15.94 -16.97 -9.56
CA TYR A 210 -16.18 -16.78 -8.12
C TYR A 210 -16.77 -15.41 -7.76
N GLY A 211 -16.74 -14.43 -8.67
CA GLY A 211 -17.25 -13.08 -8.44
C GLY A 211 -16.58 -12.36 -7.27
N GLY A 212 -17.33 -11.45 -6.64
CA GLY A 212 -16.93 -10.80 -5.39
C GLY A 212 -15.60 -10.05 -5.47
N ALA A 213 -14.74 -10.25 -4.48
CA ALA A 213 -13.47 -9.53 -4.34
C ALA A 213 -12.48 -9.77 -5.50
N TRP A 214 -12.69 -10.81 -6.31
CA TRP A 214 -11.91 -11.04 -7.54
C TRP A 214 -12.19 -9.99 -8.62
N LEU A 215 -13.19 -9.11 -8.46
CA LEU A 215 -13.35 -7.92 -9.30
C LEU A 215 -12.15 -6.97 -9.19
N SER A 216 -11.52 -6.87 -8.01
CA SER A 216 -10.40 -5.95 -7.76
C SER A 216 -9.23 -6.14 -8.75
N PRO A 217 -8.65 -7.34 -8.95
CA PRO A 217 -7.57 -7.53 -9.92
C PRO A 217 -8.01 -7.31 -11.38
N VAL A 218 -9.27 -7.56 -11.73
CA VAL A 218 -9.79 -7.24 -13.08
C VAL A 218 -9.80 -5.73 -13.31
N PHE A 219 -10.33 -4.98 -12.35
CA PHE A 219 -10.38 -3.52 -12.42
C PHE A 219 -8.98 -2.89 -12.40
N ALA A 220 -8.07 -3.38 -11.55
CA ALA A 220 -6.69 -2.92 -11.53
C ALA A 220 -5.96 -3.19 -12.87
N SER A 221 -6.19 -4.36 -13.47
CA SER A 221 -5.67 -4.69 -14.80
C SER A 221 -6.21 -3.75 -15.87
N ALA A 222 -7.52 -3.44 -15.83
CA ALA A 222 -8.14 -2.52 -16.79
C ALA A 222 -7.51 -1.12 -16.70
N LEU A 223 -7.33 -0.58 -15.50
CA LEU A 223 -6.65 0.71 -15.26
C LEU A 223 -5.23 0.80 -15.82
N LEU A 224 -4.53 -0.34 -15.96
CA LEU A 224 -3.20 -0.40 -16.57
C LEU A 224 -3.20 -0.57 -18.10
N THR A 225 -4.33 -0.95 -18.70
CA THR A 225 -4.34 -1.47 -20.09
C THR A 225 -5.41 -0.90 -21.01
N LYS A 226 -6.44 -0.23 -20.48
CA LYS A 226 -7.59 0.26 -21.25
C LYS A 226 -7.74 1.78 -21.15
N PRO A 227 -8.38 2.45 -22.14
CA PRO A 227 -8.73 3.86 -22.06
C PRO A 227 -9.64 4.18 -20.86
N ALA A 228 -9.48 5.37 -20.27
CA ALA A 228 -10.17 5.74 -19.04
C ALA A 228 -11.70 5.80 -19.19
N GLY A 229 -12.17 6.24 -20.36
CA GLY A 229 -13.59 6.32 -20.68
C GLY A 229 -14.27 4.95 -20.69
N ASP A 230 -13.64 3.97 -21.34
CA ASP A 230 -14.14 2.59 -21.42
C ASP A 230 -14.20 1.95 -20.03
N ILE A 231 -13.17 2.20 -19.21
CA ILE A 231 -13.13 1.72 -17.82
C ILE A 231 -14.26 2.33 -17.01
N PHE A 232 -14.56 3.62 -17.17
CA PHE A 232 -15.68 4.23 -16.45
C PHE A 232 -17.01 3.57 -16.85
N GLU A 233 -17.26 3.38 -18.14
CA GLU A 233 -18.51 2.73 -18.62
C GLU A 233 -18.62 1.29 -18.10
N GLU A 234 -17.54 0.53 -18.16
CA GLU A 234 -17.50 -0.87 -17.75
C GLU A 234 -17.65 -1.04 -16.22
N PHE A 235 -16.99 -0.18 -15.43
CA PHE A 235 -16.85 -0.41 -13.98
C PHE A 235 -17.72 0.49 -13.08
N SER A 236 -18.21 1.63 -13.56
CA SER A 236 -19.10 2.49 -12.76
C SER A 236 -20.40 1.81 -12.30
N PRO A 237 -20.99 0.83 -13.01
CA PRO A 237 -22.14 0.09 -12.48
C PRO A 237 -21.83 -0.67 -11.18
N TYR A 238 -20.62 -1.21 -11.03
CA TYR A 238 -20.23 -1.92 -9.79
C TYR A 238 -20.09 -0.98 -8.59
N TYR A 239 -19.81 0.31 -8.82
CA TYR A 239 -19.81 1.29 -7.74
C TYR A 239 -21.21 1.54 -7.17
N LYS A 240 -22.25 1.36 -7.99
CA LYS A 240 -23.65 1.52 -7.57
C LYS A 240 -24.21 0.28 -6.85
N ASP A 241 -23.52 -0.86 -6.96
CA ASP A 241 -23.87 -2.08 -6.22
C ASP A 241 -23.26 -2.05 -4.82
N PRO A 242 -24.06 -2.15 -3.72
CA PRO A 242 -23.55 -2.01 -2.35
C PRO A 242 -22.45 -3.00 -1.96
N VAL A 243 -22.39 -4.17 -2.58
CA VAL A 243 -21.38 -5.20 -2.29
C VAL A 243 -20.13 -4.95 -3.12
N ALA A 244 -20.28 -4.75 -4.43
CA ALA A 244 -19.17 -4.57 -5.35
C ALA A 244 -18.47 -3.21 -5.20
N GLN A 245 -19.17 -2.20 -4.69
CA GLN A 245 -18.64 -0.86 -4.44
C GLN A 245 -17.33 -0.89 -3.65
N ARG A 246 -17.22 -1.75 -2.63
CA ARG A 246 -16.02 -1.84 -1.81
C ARG A 246 -14.80 -2.36 -2.59
N PHE A 247 -15.00 -3.23 -3.58
CA PHE A 247 -13.90 -3.76 -4.38
C PHE A 247 -13.33 -2.68 -5.30
N ILE A 248 -14.20 -1.91 -5.96
CA ILE A 248 -13.81 -0.73 -6.75
C ILE A 248 -13.05 0.27 -5.87
N LEU A 249 -13.61 0.63 -4.71
CA LEU A 249 -13.00 1.60 -3.81
C LEU A 249 -11.66 1.14 -3.22
N ASN A 250 -11.49 -0.16 -2.95
CA ASN A 250 -10.22 -0.70 -2.46
C ASN A 250 -9.11 -0.60 -3.52
N VAL A 251 -9.43 -0.74 -4.81
CA VAL A 251 -8.46 -0.51 -5.89
C VAL A 251 -8.22 0.98 -6.09
N LEU A 252 -9.25 1.81 -6.07
CA LEU A 252 -9.07 3.27 -6.14
C LEU A 252 -8.28 3.82 -4.94
N GLY A 253 -8.39 3.21 -3.77
CA GLY A 253 -7.59 3.54 -2.58
C GLY A 253 -6.09 3.25 -2.73
N THR A 254 -5.70 2.51 -3.77
CA THR A 254 -4.30 2.33 -4.20
C THR A 254 -3.94 3.18 -5.41
N VAL A 255 -4.77 4.18 -5.78
CA VAL A 255 -4.49 5.15 -6.85
C VAL A 255 -4.36 6.54 -6.26
N LYS A 256 -3.44 7.34 -6.80
CA LYS A 256 -3.22 8.73 -6.39
C LYS A 256 -2.85 9.60 -7.60
N PHE A 257 -3.28 10.86 -7.58
CA PHE A 257 -2.74 11.88 -8.47
C PHE A 257 -1.35 12.33 -7.99
N ASP A 258 -0.32 12.00 -8.75
CA ASP A 258 1.06 12.41 -8.49
C ASP A 258 1.29 13.80 -9.09
N THR A 259 1.45 14.81 -8.21
CA THR A 259 1.68 16.20 -8.63
C THR A 259 3.03 16.44 -9.28
N LYS A 260 4.03 15.58 -9.04
CA LYS A 260 5.34 15.69 -9.69
C LYS A 260 5.27 15.20 -11.13
N GLN A 261 4.54 14.12 -11.36
CA GLN A 261 4.36 13.53 -12.69
C GLN A 261 3.15 14.13 -13.43
N ASN A 262 2.28 14.86 -12.73
CA ASN A 262 1.04 15.43 -13.24
C ASN A 262 0.10 14.38 -13.89
N ARG A 263 0.05 13.19 -13.29
CA ARG A 263 -0.65 12.00 -13.78
C ARG A 263 -1.18 11.17 -12.61
N HIS A 264 -2.21 10.36 -12.85
CA HIS A 264 -2.60 9.31 -11.91
C HIS A 264 -1.64 8.13 -11.97
N THR A 265 -1.24 7.65 -10.80
CA THR A 265 -0.40 6.49 -10.61
C THR A 265 -1.00 5.60 -9.54
N PHE A 266 -0.75 4.30 -9.64
CA PHE A 266 -0.91 3.44 -8.48
C PHE A 266 0.09 3.86 -7.39
N MET A 267 -0.29 3.63 -6.14
CA MET A 267 0.58 3.65 -4.98
C MET A 267 0.27 2.33 -4.28
N PHE A 268 1.14 1.34 -4.42
CA PHE A 268 0.92 0.03 -3.84
C PHE A 268 2.11 -0.38 -2.99
N GLY A 269 1.99 -0.24 -1.67
CA GLY A 269 2.98 -0.72 -0.72
C GLY A 269 2.81 -2.23 -0.48
N TRP A 270 3.92 -2.96 -0.30
CA TRP A 270 3.91 -4.37 0.02
C TRP A 270 5.03 -4.72 1.00
N GLY A 271 4.79 -5.70 1.88
CA GLY A 271 5.71 -6.10 2.94
C GLY A 271 5.53 -5.30 4.25
N HIS A 272 6.53 -5.39 5.13
CA HIS A 272 6.52 -4.81 6.47
C HIS A 272 7.47 -3.60 6.55
N MET A 273 6.94 -2.38 6.63
CA MET A 273 7.77 -1.16 6.67
C MET A 273 8.69 -1.16 7.88
N LEU A 274 8.21 -1.56 9.06
CA LEU A 274 9.02 -1.59 10.29
C LEU A 274 10.15 -2.63 10.28
N ARG A 275 10.16 -3.56 9.33
CA ARG A 275 11.23 -4.56 9.19
C ARG A 275 12.31 -4.14 8.19
N ASP A 276 12.13 -3.02 7.46
CA ASP A 276 13.02 -2.40 6.44
C ASP A 276 13.57 -3.31 5.32
N ASP A 277 13.50 -4.64 5.43
CA ASP A 277 14.10 -5.59 4.49
C ASP A 277 13.09 -6.35 3.63
N THR A 278 11.78 -6.23 3.90
CA THR A 278 10.71 -6.81 3.07
C THR A 278 9.80 -5.77 2.40
N TYR A 279 9.89 -4.49 2.75
CA TYR A 279 8.99 -3.49 2.17
C TYR A 279 9.42 -3.05 0.76
N PHE A 280 8.44 -2.86 -0.12
CA PHE A 280 8.59 -2.14 -1.38
C PHE A 280 7.30 -1.43 -1.77
N SER A 281 7.42 -0.44 -2.65
CA SER A 281 6.29 0.28 -3.22
C SER A 281 6.32 0.20 -4.74
N LEU A 282 5.16 0.02 -5.33
CA LEU A 282 4.94 0.08 -6.78
C LEU A 282 4.21 1.37 -7.11
N THR A 283 4.70 2.09 -8.11
CA THR A 283 4.05 3.28 -8.63
C THR A 283 3.91 3.26 -10.16
N PRO A 284 3.28 2.23 -10.74
CA PRO A 284 3.01 2.22 -12.17
C PRO A 284 2.01 3.34 -12.52
N LEU A 285 2.21 3.95 -13.69
CA LEU A 285 1.25 4.88 -14.25
C LEU A 285 -0.01 4.13 -14.69
N LEU A 286 -1.17 4.77 -14.55
CA LEU A 286 -2.36 4.29 -15.24
C LEU A 286 -2.18 4.49 -16.76
N PHE A 287 -2.88 3.68 -17.55
CA PHE A 287 -2.85 3.79 -19.02
C PHE A 287 -3.20 5.22 -19.46
N GLU A 288 -4.32 5.73 -18.96
CA GLU A 288 -4.75 7.12 -19.04
C GLU A 288 -5.05 7.65 -17.64
N ASP A 289 -5.09 8.97 -17.47
CA ASP A 289 -5.56 9.56 -16.21
C ASP A 289 -7.00 9.13 -15.91
N LEU A 290 -7.33 9.01 -14.62
CA LEU A 290 -8.64 8.54 -14.20
C LEU A 290 -9.74 9.44 -14.78
N ASP A 291 -10.75 8.83 -15.40
CA ASP A 291 -11.87 9.57 -15.97
C ASP A 291 -12.54 10.45 -14.91
N VAL A 292 -12.68 11.75 -15.20
CA VAL A 292 -13.20 12.75 -14.27
C VAL A 292 -14.60 12.40 -13.75
N ARG A 293 -15.38 11.62 -14.49
CA ARG A 293 -16.71 11.16 -14.08
C ARG A 293 -16.65 10.26 -12.85
N TRP A 294 -15.54 9.57 -12.57
CA TRP A 294 -15.33 8.89 -11.29
C TRP A 294 -15.36 9.87 -10.12
N ILE A 295 -14.69 11.02 -10.26
CA ILE A 295 -14.64 12.04 -9.21
C ILE A 295 -16.02 12.62 -8.95
N GLU A 296 -16.78 12.90 -10.01
CA GLU A 296 -18.17 13.39 -9.92
C GLU A 296 -19.09 12.35 -9.26
N LEU A 297 -18.98 11.09 -9.68
CA LEU A 297 -19.75 9.97 -9.12
C LEU A 297 -19.47 9.78 -7.62
N LEU A 298 -18.19 9.80 -7.22
CA LEU A 298 -17.76 9.63 -5.83
C LEU A 298 -18.14 10.83 -4.95
N ALA A 299 -18.14 12.04 -5.51
CA ALA A 299 -18.52 13.27 -4.81
C ALA A 299 -20.05 13.52 -4.79
N THR A 300 -20.85 12.47 -5.00
CA THR A 300 -22.31 12.54 -4.90
C THR A 300 -22.77 12.32 -3.46
N ASP A 301 -23.85 12.99 -3.06
CA ASP A 301 -24.52 12.84 -1.75
C ASP A 301 -23.59 12.91 -0.53
N PRO A 302 -23.08 14.11 -0.17
CA PRO A 302 -22.18 14.27 0.98
C PRO A 302 -22.82 13.92 2.33
N GLU A 303 -24.15 13.92 2.43
CA GLU A 303 -24.89 13.58 3.66
C GLU A 303 -24.98 12.07 3.91
N GLU A 304 -24.72 11.27 2.89
CA GLU A 304 -24.75 9.82 3.02
C GLU A 304 -23.61 9.32 3.91
N LYS A 305 -23.88 8.25 4.66
CA LYS A 305 -22.85 7.53 5.40
C LYS A 305 -21.90 6.84 4.41
N LYS A 306 -20.67 7.35 4.33
CA LYS A 306 -19.64 6.79 3.46
C LYS A 306 -18.96 5.57 4.10
N LEU A 307 -18.42 4.70 3.24
CA LEU A 307 -17.70 3.50 3.65
C LEU A 307 -16.41 3.86 4.39
N SER A 308 -16.10 3.10 5.43
CA SER A 308 -14.86 3.20 6.20
C SER A 308 -14.06 1.90 6.10
N GLY A 309 -12.81 1.93 6.55
CA GLY A 309 -11.96 0.74 6.50
C GLY A 309 -11.58 0.32 5.08
N LEU A 310 -11.46 1.26 4.14
CA LEU A 310 -10.98 0.98 2.79
C LEU A 310 -9.49 0.68 2.81
N ILE A 311 -9.02 -0.11 1.83
CA ILE A 311 -7.59 -0.28 1.63
C ILE A 311 -7.02 1.02 1.10
N LYS A 312 -6.06 1.60 1.81
CA LYS A 312 -5.32 2.78 1.38
C LYS A 312 -3.84 2.61 1.68
N THR A 313 -2.99 3.14 0.80
CA THR A 313 -1.54 3.20 1.03
C THR A 313 -1.12 4.61 1.42
N SER A 314 -0.26 4.76 2.44
CA SER A 314 0.46 6.01 2.70
C SER A 314 1.96 5.78 2.87
N TYR A 315 2.72 6.87 2.76
CA TYR A 315 4.16 6.90 3.00
C TYR A 315 4.54 6.79 4.48
N TYR A 316 3.59 6.89 5.43
CA TYR A 316 3.88 6.92 6.86
C TYR A 316 3.33 5.65 7.54
N VAL A 317 4.28 4.84 8.02
CA VAL A 317 4.22 3.70 8.96
C VAL A 317 2.83 3.21 9.41
N GLY A 318 2.47 1.98 9.00
CA GLY A 318 1.51 1.10 9.69
C GLY A 318 0.04 1.52 9.63
N LYS A 319 -0.80 0.71 8.98
CA LYS A 319 -2.24 0.89 8.77
C LYS A 319 -2.63 2.23 8.12
N VAL A 320 -3.18 2.17 6.92
CA VAL A 320 -4.15 3.18 6.48
C VAL A 320 -5.41 2.46 6.05
N THR A 321 -6.26 2.16 7.03
CA THR A 321 -7.68 2.11 6.71
C THR A 321 -8.03 3.51 6.23
N GLY A 322 -8.22 3.66 4.93
CA GLY A 322 -8.65 4.92 4.34
C GLY A 322 -10.12 5.12 4.63
N GLU A 323 -10.46 6.32 5.07
CA GLU A 323 -11.84 6.77 4.97
C GLU A 323 -12.15 7.12 3.52
N PHE A 324 -13.41 7.00 3.12
CA PHE A 324 -13.83 7.29 1.75
C PHE A 324 -13.32 8.64 1.23
N ASP A 325 -13.41 9.69 2.04
CA ASP A 325 -13.02 11.04 1.64
C ASP A 325 -11.50 11.21 1.50
N ASP A 326 -10.71 10.40 2.22
CA ASP A 326 -9.26 10.31 2.06
C ASP A 326 -8.90 9.69 0.71
N VAL A 327 -9.62 8.65 0.29
CA VAL A 327 -9.45 8.01 -1.03
C VAL A 327 -9.83 9.00 -2.12
N LEU A 328 -11.02 9.60 -2.05
CA LEU A 328 -11.46 10.60 -3.02
C LEU A 328 -10.47 11.75 -3.14
N GLY A 329 -9.96 12.25 -2.00
CA GLY A 329 -8.97 13.32 -1.96
C GLY A 329 -7.64 12.99 -2.64
N ASP A 330 -7.24 11.72 -2.67
CA ASP A 330 -6.01 11.29 -3.37
C ASP A 330 -6.22 11.08 -4.87
N LEU A 331 -7.45 10.86 -5.32
CA LEU A 331 -7.80 10.75 -6.75
C LEU A 331 -7.93 12.11 -7.46
N LEU A 332 -8.02 13.23 -6.74
CA LEU A 332 -8.34 14.52 -7.35
C LEU A 332 -7.28 14.96 -8.37
N PRO A 333 -7.66 15.20 -9.64
CA PRO A 333 -6.75 15.72 -10.65
C PRO A 333 -6.48 17.20 -10.39
N LEU A 334 -5.44 17.50 -9.61
CA LEU A 334 -5.15 18.86 -9.12
C LEU A 334 -4.78 19.85 -10.23
N ASN A 335 -4.51 19.35 -11.44
CA ASN A 335 -4.32 20.16 -12.65
C ASN A 335 -5.63 20.54 -13.36
N ASN A 336 -6.76 19.93 -12.98
CA ASN A 336 -8.07 20.20 -13.56
C ASN A 336 -8.88 21.08 -12.61
N GLU A 337 -8.76 22.40 -12.79
CA GLU A 337 -9.42 23.40 -11.96
C GLU A 337 -10.95 23.26 -11.98
N ILE A 338 -11.54 22.91 -13.13
CA ILE A 338 -13.00 22.76 -13.29
C ILE A 338 -13.50 21.60 -12.42
N CYS A 339 -12.83 20.44 -12.48
CA CYS A 339 -13.14 19.30 -11.63
C CYS A 339 -12.99 19.65 -10.16
N CYS A 340 -11.87 20.30 -9.80
CA CYS A 340 -11.58 20.72 -8.44
C CYS A 340 -12.68 21.64 -7.88
N GLN A 341 -13.13 22.63 -8.66
CA GLN A 341 -14.20 23.54 -8.27
C GLN A 341 -15.53 22.82 -8.06
N LYS A 342 -15.89 21.85 -8.91
CA LYS A 342 -17.14 21.07 -8.79
C LYS A 342 -17.24 20.31 -7.46
N VAL A 343 -16.12 19.77 -6.95
CA VAL A 343 -16.12 18.98 -5.71
C VAL A 343 -15.91 19.79 -4.44
N GLN A 344 -15.61 21.10 -4.53
CA GLN A 344 -15.42 21.94 -3.34
C GLN A 344 -16.63 21.92 -2.42
N SER A 345 -17.84 22.05 -2.96
CA SER A 345 -19.07 22.02 -2.16
C SER A 345 -19.29 20.69 -1.45
N TYR A 346 -18.86 19.58 -2.06
CA TYR A 346 -18.92 18.26 -1.44
C TYR A 346 -18.05 18.24 -0.17
N PHE A 347 -16.77 18.56 -0.27
CA PHE A 347 -15.85 18.51 0.87
C PHE A 347 -16.19 19.54 1.96
N LEU A 348 -16.70 20.71 1.59
CA LEU A 348 -17.22 21.68 2.57
C LEU A 348 -18.38 21.11 3.38
N LYS A 349 -19.33 20.44 2.74
CA LYS A 349 -20.45 19.78 3.43
C LYS A 349 -19.97 18.62 4.30
N ARG A 350 -19.08 17.76 3.79
CA ARG A 350 -18.47 16.67 4.57
C ARG A 350 -17.77 17.18 5.83
N ALA A 351 -16.99 18.25 5.71
CA ALA A 351 -16.31 18.88 6.84
C ALA A 351 -17.26 19.49 7.89
N ILE A 352 -18.50 19.84 7.52
CA ILE A 352 -19.53 20.29 8.46
C ILE A 352 -20.16 19.10 9.18
N LEU A 353 -20.42 18.01 8.46
CA LEU A 353 -21.11 16.82 8.97
C LEU A 353 -20.26 16.00 9.95
N ASP A 354 -18.94 16.02 9.82
CA ASP A 354 -18.00 15.30 10.69
C ASP A 354 -17.82 15.95 12.10
N ASP A 355 -18.76 16.83 12.51
CA ASP A 355 -18.75 17.62 13.76
C ASP A 355 -17.43 18.42 13.97
N GLY A 356 -16.73 18.69 12.87
CA GLY A 356 -15.28 18.81 12.90
C GLY A 356 -14.71 19.06 11.52
N ILE A 357 -13.99 20.16 11.32
CA ILE A 357 -13.17 20.28 10.10
C ILE A 357 -11.88 19.48 10.37
N GLY A 358 -11.94 18.16 10.17
CA GLY A 358 -10.79 17.27 10.30
C GLY A 358 -9.60 17.73 9.43
N ALA A 359 -8.37 17.39 9.84
CA ALA A 359 -7.15 17.74 9.11
C ALA A 359 -7.19 17.29 7.64
N THR A 360 -7.84 16.15 7.36
CA THR A 360 -8.12 15.65 6.01
C THR A 360 -8.82 16.68 5.12
N TYR A 361 -9.97 17.21 5.55
CA TYR A 361 -10.76 18.12 4.71
C TYR A 361 -10.06 19.44 4.48
N VAL A 362 -9.35 19.97 5.48
CA VAL A 362 -8.54 21.18 5.30
C VAL A 362 -7.46 20.95 4.25
N GLY A 363 -6.74 19.83 4.35
CA GLY A 363 -5.70 19.46 3.40
C GLY A 363 -6.23 19.27 1.98
N ILE A 364 -7.41 18.67 1.82
CA ILE A 364 -8.07 18.51 0.52
C ILE A 364 -8.50 19.86 -0.05
N LEU A 365 -9.28 20.65 0.71
CA LEU A 365 -9.80 21.96 0.28
C LEU A 365 -8.68 22.91 -0.13
N TYR A 366 -7.55 22.87 0.58
CA TYR A 366 -6.35 23.60 0.22
C TYR A 366 -5.74 23.14 -1.10
N ARG A 367 -5.55 21.82 -1.29
CA ARG A 367 -4.98 21.26 -2.52
C ARG A 367 -5.81 21.60 -3.76
N ILE A 368 -7.13 21.69 -3.63
CA ILE A 368 -8.04 22.07 -4.73
C ILE A 368 -8.27 23.58 -4.87
N GLY A 369 -7.47 24.40 -4.18
CA GLY A 369 -7.47 25.86 -4.37
C GLY A 369 -8.64 26.60 -3.73
N TYR A 370 -9.27 26.06 -2.69
CA TYR A 370 -10.28 26.81 -1.93
C TYR A 370 -9.63 28.04 -1.28
N LYS A 371 -10.22 29.23 -1.47
CA LYS A 371 -9.58 30.49 -1.06
C LYS A 371 -9.68 30.77 0.43
N ASP A 372 -10.77 30.35 1.07
CA ASP A 372 -11.09 30.68 2.46
C ASP A 372 -10.74 29.54 3.45
N VAL A 373 -9.58 28.91 3.25
CA VAL A 373 -9.07 27.85 4.14
C VAL A 373 -8.75 28.39 5.54
N GLU A 374 -8.47 29.70 5.67
CA GLU A 374 -8.19 30.36 6.95
C GLU A 374 -9.40 30.35 7.89
N SER A 375 -10.59 30.71 7.40
CA SER A 375 -11.82 30.68 8.21
C SER A 375 -12.18 29.27 8.65
N ILE A 376 -11.88 28.29 7.81
CA ILE A 376 -12.04 26.86 8.07
C ILE A 376 -11.09 26.40 9.20
N LEU A 377 -9.80 26.78 9.13
CA LEU A 377 -8.83 26.52 10.18
C LEU A 377 -9.21 27.19 11.51
N MET A 378 -9.64 28.45 11.47
CA MET A 378 -10.10 29.17 12.66
C MET A 378 -11.29 28.46 13.31
N LYS A 379 -12.26 28.02 12.51
CA LYS A 379 -13.40 27.22 13.01
C LYS A 379 -12.90 25.91 13.62
N LYS A 380 -12.02 25.16 12.96
CA LYS A 380 -11.40 23.93 13.50
C LYS A 380 -10.75 24.17 14.87
N TRP A 381 -9.91 25.19 14.99
CA TRP A 381 -9.18 25.46 16.23
C TRP A 381 -10.08 25.99 17.35
N SER A 382 -11.27 26.51 17.02
CA SER A 382 -12.28 26.95 17.97
C SER A 382 -13.21 25.84 18.50
N GLN A 383 -13.13 24.63 17.94
CA GLN A 383 -14.01 23.53 18.33
C GLN A 383 -13.62 22.93 19.69
N LYS A 384 -14.54 22.99 20.66
CA LYS A 384 -14.46 22.50 22.04
C LYS A 384 -13.30 23.10 22.86
N GLU A 385 -13.60 23.42 24.12
CA GLU A 385 -12.61 23.97 25.05
C GLU A 385 -11.46 22.98 25.27
N ASN A 386 -10.22 23.42 25.01
CA ASN A 386 -8.97 22.68 25.17
C ASN A 386 -8.72 21.48 24.21
N ALA A 387 -9.52 21.31 23.15
CA ALA A 387 -9.34 20.21 22.19
C ALA A 387 -8.13 20.41 21.25
N THR A 388 -7.70 21.65 21.01
CA THR A 388 -6.59 21.98 20.11
C THR A 388 -5.37 22.45 20.89
N SER A 389 -4.20 21.88 20.61
CA SER A 389 -2.91 22.30 21.19
C SER A 389 -2.15 23.26 20.27
N ILE A 390 -1.21 24.03 20.83
CA ILE A 390 -0.31 24.89 20.04
C ILE A 390 0.49 24.11 18.99
N TRP A 391 0.86 22.86 19.29
CA TRP A 391 1.57 21.98 18.35
C TRP A 391 0.69 21.58 17.17
N ASN A 392 -0.61 21.34 17.39
CA ASN A 392 -1.55 21.05 16.32
C ASN A 392 -1.73 22.25 15.39
N VAL A 393 -1.84 23.47 15.94
CA VAL A 393 -1.90 24.70 15.13
C VAL A 393 -0.64 24.85 14.28
N SER A 394 0.55 24.64 14.87
CA SER A 394 1.80 24.72 14.12
C SER A 394 1.93 23.64 13.05
N SER A 395 1.57 22.39 13.37
CA SER A 395 1.58 21.25 12.44
C SER A 395 0.63 21.48 11.26
N ASP A 396 -0.60 21.94 11.54
CA ASP A 396 -1.56 22.32 10.50
C ASP A 396 -0.92 23.36 9.58
N LEU A 397 -0.34 24.43 10.12
CA LEU A 397 0.29 25.48 9.32
C LEU A 397 1.48 24.98 8.50
N GLN A 398 2.32 24.11 9.05
CA GLN A 398 3.46 23.51 8.34
C GLN A 398 3.04 22.69 7.14
N SER A 399 1.84 22.10 7.15
CA SER A 399 1.32 21.33 6.02
C SER A 399 1.01 22.18 4.77
N PHE A 400 0.84 23.51 4.91
CA PHE A 400 0.58 24.44 3.80
C PHE A 400 1.88 24.96 3.17
N THR A 401 2.59 24.08 2.48
CA THR A 401 3.91 24.37 1.90
C THR A 401 3.90 25.41 0.78
N HIS A 402 2.79 25.59 0.05
CA HIS A 402 2.68 26.65 -0.98
C HIS A 402 2.38 28.04 -0.41
N TRP A 403 2.01 28.15 0.87
CA TRP A 403 1.91 29.48 1.48
C TRP A 403 3.31 30.04 1.73
N PRO A 404 3.53 31.34 1.51
CA PRO A 404 4.75 31.98 1.96
C PRO A 404 4.98 31.74 3.45
N ALA A 405 6.22 31.50 3.86
CA ALA A 405 6.58 31.29 5.27
C ALA A 405 6.07 32.43 6.15
N GLN A 406 6.20 33.68 5.67
CA GLN A 406 5.60 34.87 6.28
C GLN A 406 4.10 34.75 6.51
N LYS A 407 3.35 34.27 5.51
CA LYS A 407 1.89 34.12 5.63
C LYS A 407 1.53 33.15 6.76
N ARG A 408 2.18 31.99 6.83
CA ARG A 408 1.99 31.02 7.91
C ARG A 408 2.31 31.61 9.27
N ALA A 409 3.44 32.30 9.39
CA ALA A 409 3.87 32.91 10.64
C ALA A 409 2.97 34.07 11.10
N VAL A 410 2.42 34.86 10.16
CA VAL A 410 1.44 35.91 10.44
C VAL A 410 0.16 35.32 10.99
N LEU A 411 -0.40 34.29 10.35
CA LEU A 411 -1.61 33.62 10.83
C LEU A 411 -1.39 32.97 12.20
N PHE A 412 -0.24 32.33 12.43
CA PHE A 412 0.12 31.80 13.75
C PHE A 412 0.17 32.90 14.82
N GLY A 413 0.70 34.07 14.48
CA GLY A 413 0.71 35.24 15.35
C GLY A 413 -0.69 35.76 15.66
N GLN A 414 -1.58 35.82 14.67
CA GLN A 414 -2.99 36.21 14.85
C GLN A 414 -3.72 35.24 15.80
N VAL A 415 -3.49 33.93 15.67
CA VAL A 415 -4.01 32.93 16.63
C VAL A 415 -3.52 33.25 18.05
N GLY A 416 -2.23 33.56 18.22
CA GLY A 416 -1.67 33.92 19.51
C GLY A 416 -2.29 35.17 20.13
N GLN A 417 -2.58 36.19 19.32
CA GLN A 417 -3.29 37.38 19.76
C GLN A 417 -4.71 37.04 20.23
N LEU A 418 -5.45 36.22 19.48
CA LEU A 418 -6.80 35.79 19.87
C LEU A 418 -6.80 34.97 21.17
N VAL A 419 -5.75 34.17 21.41
CA VAL A 419 -5.56 33.44 22.67
C VAL A 419 -5.31 34.40 23.84
N GLN A 420 -4.44 35.40 23.66
CA GLN A 420 -4.18 36.43 24.67
C GLN A 420 -5.44 37.24 25.01
N GLU A 421 -6.24 37.56 23.99
CA GLU A 421 -7.52 38.27 24.12
C GLU A 421 -8.65 37.39 24.68
N LYS A 422 -8.37 36.11 25.00
CA LYS A 422 -9.36 35.11 25.45
C LYS A 422 -10.52 34.87 24.47
N LYS A 423 -10.33 35.21 23.19
CA LYS A 423 -11.28 34.96 22.10
C LYS A 423 -11.15 33.56 21.50
N LEU A 424 -10.02 32.90 21.74
CA LEU A 424 -9.75 31.54 21.31
C LEU A 424 -9.07 30.76 22.45
N LYS A 425 -9.48 29.51 22.67
CA LYS A 425 -8.90 28.65 23.72
C LYS A 425 -8.03 27.58 23.07
N ILE A 426 -6.70 27.74 23.16
CA ILE A 426 -5.71 26.77 22.68
C ILE A 426 -4.88 26.26 23.85
N SER A 427 -4.79 24.94 23.98
CA SER A 427 -4.04 24.27 25.04
C SER A 427 -2.54 24.48 24.89
N TYR A 428 -1.86 24.63 26.03
CA TYR A 428 -0.39 24.76 26.13
C TYR A 428 0.21 25.99 25.45
N TRP A 429 -0.58 27.06 25.24
CA TRP A 429 -0.06 28.30 24.66
C TRP A 429 0.82 29.06 25.66
N LYS A 430 2.15 28.91 25.54
CA LYS A 430 3.16 29.64 26.31
C LYS A 430 3.97 30.56 25.39
N PRO A 431 4.34 31.78 25.82
CA PRO A 431 5.07 32.74 24.98
C PRO A 431 6.34 32.15 24.35
N ASP A 432 7.21 31.52 25.14
CA ASP A 432 8.49 30.96 24.66
C ASP A 432 8.26 29.85 23.62
N THR A 433 7.30 28.96 23.89
CA THR A 433 6.91 27.87 22.99
C THR A 433 6.31 28.40 21.68
N ALA A 434 5.47 29.43 21.76
CA ALA A 434 4.86 30.06 20.59
C ALA A 434 5.93 30.74 19.72
N GLU A 435 6.90 31.40 20.33
CA GLU A 435 7.99 32.05 19.60
C GLU A 435 8.89 31.02 18.90
N GLU A 436 9.24 29.92 19.57
CA GLU A 436 10.00 28.82 18.94
C GLU A 436 9.27 28.24 17.71
N LEU A 437 7.98 27.97 17.84
CA LEU A 437 7.16 27.42 16.77
C LEU A 437 6.96 28.38 15.60
N LYS A 438 6.75 29.67 15.89
CA LYS A 438 6.67 30.71 14.87
C LYS A 438 7.98 30.81 14.09
N ASN A 439 9.12 30.73 14.77
CA ASN A 439 10.43 30.71 14.13
C ASN A 439 10.66 29.44 13.28
N LYS A 440 10.08 28.29 13.66
CA LYS A 440 10.07 27.10 12.80
C LYS A 440 9.23 27.29 11.54
N LEU A 441 8.12 28.02 11.59
CA LEU A 441 7.27 28.29 10.42
C LEU A 441 7.90 29.25 9.39
N LEU A 442 8.85 30.08 9.85
CA LEU A 442 9.62 31.03 9.04
C LEU A 442 10.82 30.40 8.34
N LYS A 443 11.25 29.20 8.78
CA LYS A 443 12.23 28.37 8.08
C LYS A 443 11.52 27.55 7.01
#